data_AF-A0A2T2Y9T6-F1
#
_entry.id   AF-A0A2T2Y9T6-F1
#
_cell.length_a   1.000
_cell.length_b   1.000
_cell.length_c   1.000
_cell.angle_alpha   90.00
_cell.angle_beta   90.00
_cell.angle_gamma   90.00
#
_symmetry.space_group_name_H-M   'P 1'
#
loop_
_entity.id
_entity.type
_entity.pdbx_description
1 polymer ?
#
loop_
_entity_poly.entity_id
_entity_poly.type
_entity_poly.pdbx_seq_one_letter_code
_entity_poly.pdbx_strand_id
1 'polypeptide(L)'
;MKKALETTFIVLLFFFALVGVAASVFAIREFYFESKYSELYIKNCQKVKVGIPLEEAKVIMGGMNYNENEKSYNYWTSFEKGKPKKYSIDYPTSSSSYHTVIYYDPETGLVTEVECSGF
;
A
#
# COMPACT_ATOMS: atom_id res chain seq x y z
N MET A 1 -37.87 -6.11 -37.93
CA MET A 1 -37.32 -6.66 -36.66
C MET A 1 -35.81 -6.92 -36.71
N LYS A 2 -35.24 -7.62 -37.72
CA LYS A 2 -33.79 -7.88 -37.79
C LYS A 2 -32.88 -6.64 -37.67
N LYS A 3 -33.16 -5.55 -38.42
CA LYS A 3 -32.37 -4.32 -38.34
C LYS A 3 -32.33 -3.66 -36.96
N ALA A 4 -33.44 -3.70 -36.21
CA ALA A 4 -33.49 -3.12 -34.86
C ALA A 4 -32.68 -3.96 -33.85
N LEU A 5 -32.68 -5.29 -34.02
CA LEU A 5 -31.87 -6.21 -33.22
C LEU A 5 -30.37 -6.00 -33.46
N GLU A 6 -29.97 -5.80 -34.72
CA GLU A 6 -28.57 -5.51 -35.11
C GLU A 6 -28.08 -4.17 -34.54
N THR A 7 -28.87 -3.10 -34.66
CA THR A 7 -28.50 -1.80 -34.09
C THR A 7 -28.36 -1.86 -32.57
N THR A 8 -29.28 -2.56 -31.89
CA THR A 8 -29.23 -2.71 -30.42
C THR A 8 -28.00 -3.49 -29.99
N PHE A 9 -27.66 -4.56 -30.71
CA PHE A 9 -26.46 -5.37 -30.44
C PHE A 9 -25.16 -4.57 -30.61
N ILE A 10 -25.06 -3.76 -31.68
CA ILE A 10 -23.90 -2.90 -31.93
C ILE A 10 -23.74 -1.85 -30.81
N VAL A 11 -24.84 -1.21 -30.39
CA VAL A 11 -24.81 -0.23 -29.27
C VAL A 11 -24.36 -0.89 -27.97
N LEU A 12 -24.84 -2.10 -27.68
CA LEU A 12 -24.46 -2.86 -26.50
C LEU A 12 -22.96 -3.20 -26.50
N LEU A 13 -22.41 -3.60 -27.65
CA LEU A 13 -20.98 -3.86 -27.81
C LEU A 13 -20.13 -2.62 -27.57
N PHE A 14 -20.53 -1.46 -28.10
CA PHE A 14 -19.84 -0.21 -27.83
C PHE A 14 -19.91 0.20 -26.35
N PHE A 15 -21.04 -0.02 -25.70
CA PHE A 15 -21.17 0.22 -24.26
C PHE A 15 -20.21 -0.65 -23.45
N PHE A 16 -20.14 -1.96 -23.71
CA PHE A 16 -19.20 -2.85 -23.03
C PHE A 16 -17.74 -2.50 -23.33
N ALA A 17 -17.42 -2.12 -24.57
CA ALA A 17 -16.08 -1.68 -24.93
C ALA A 17 -15.67 -0.42 -24.15
N LEU A 18 -16.56 0.58 -24.04
CA LEU A 18 -16.32 1.78 -23.26
C LEU A 18 -16.11 1.48 -21.76
N VAL A 19 -16.94 0.61 -21.19
CA VAL A 19 -16.78 0.17 -19.79
C VAL A 19 -15.44 -0.56 -19.61
N GLY A 20 -15.06 -1.42 -20.54
CA GLY A 20 -13.78 -2.14 -20.51
C GLY A 20 -12.56 -1.22 -20.57
N VAL A 21 -12.60 -0.20 -21.44
CA VAL A 21 -11.54 0.81 -21.52
C VAL A 21 -11.46 1.63 -20.24
N ALA A 22 -12.60 2.10 -19.71
CA ALA A 22 -12.65 2.84 -18.46
C ALA A 22 -12.07 2.01 -17.29
N ALA A 23 -12.50 0.75 -17.15
CA ALA A 23 -12.00 -0.16 -16.12
C ALA A 23 -10.48 -0.40 -16.24
N SER A 24 -9.97 -0.54 -17.47
CA SER A 24 -8.54 -0.71 -17.71
C SER A 24 -7.73 0.53 -17.31
N VAL A 25 -8.23 1.73 -17.60
CA VAL A 25 -7.61 2.99 -17.16
C VAL A 25 -7.57 3.08 -15.63
N PHE A 26 -8.65 2.69 -14.94
CA PHE A 26 -8.67 2.65 -13.47
C PHE A 26 -7.63 1.66 -12.92
N ALA A 27 -7.56 0.45 -13.46
CA ALA A 27 -6.59 -0.56 -13.02
C ALA A 27 -5.14 -0.11 -13.24
N ILE A 28 -4.82 0.50 -14.40
CA ILE A 28 -3.48 1.05 -14.69
C ILE A 28 -3.15 2.18 -13.72
N ARG A 29 -4.12 3.06 -13.44
CA ARG A 29 -3.96 4.17 -12.50
C ARG A 29 -3.64 3.64 -11.10
N GLU A 30 -4.39 2.66 -10.62
CA GLU A 30 -4.17 2.02 -9.31
C GLU A 30 -2.77 1.44 -9.23
N PHE A 31 -2.39 0.59 -10.19
CA PHE A 31 -1.05 -0.01 -10.27
C PHE A 31 0.08 1.04 -10.28
N TYR A 32 -0.09 2.12 -11.04
CA TYR A 32 0.87 3.22 -11.07
C TYR A 32 1.05 3.89 -9.70
N PHE A 33 -0.05 4.15 -8.99
CA PHE A 33 0.02 4.68 -7.62
C PHE A 33 0.67 3.67 -6.67
N GLU A 34 0.31 2.38 -6.74
CA GLU A 34 0.93 1.35 -5.88
C GLU A 34 2.45 1.32 -6.05
N SER A 35 2.92 1.28 -7.30
CA SER A 35 4.35 1.26 -7.61
C SER A 35 5.08 2.51 -7.11
N LYS A 36 4.50 3.69 -7.33
CA LYS A 36 5.08 4.96 -6.86
C LYS A 36 5.19 5.02 -5.33
N TYR A 37 4.16 4.60 -4.60
CA TYR A 37 4.19 4.58 -3.14
C TYR A 37 5.16 3.51 -2.61
N SER A 38 5.24 2.34 -3.26
CA SER A 38 6.19 1.29 -2.89
C SER A 38 7.64 1.78 -2.98
N GLU A 39 8.03 2.43 -4.08
CA GLU A 39 9.38 3.00 -4.23
C GLU A 39 9.67 4.08 -3.18
N LEU A 40 8.68 4.92 -2.88
CA LEU A 40 8.79 5.97 -1.87
C LEU A 40 9.03 5.36 -0.48
N TYR A 41 8.26 4.33 -0.10
CA TYR A 41 8.40 3.67 1.20
C TYR A 41 9.73 2.94 1.32
N ILE A 42 10.18 2.22 0.29
CA ILE A 42 11.50 1.56 0.31
C ILE A 42 12.62 2.60 0.51
N LYS A 43 12.58 3.69 -0.25
CA LYS A 43 13.57 4.77 -0.16
C LYS A 43 13.54 5.50 1.18
N ASN A 44 12.36 5.70 1.75
CA ASN A 44 12.20 6.38 3.04
C ASN A 44 12.56 5.46 4.22
N CYS A 45 12.30 4.16 4.10
CA CYS A 45 12.64 3.17 5.11
C CYS A 45 14.14 3.22 5.45
N GLN A 46 14.99 3.36 4.44
CA GLN A 46 16.45 3.48 4.63
C GLN A 46 16.87 4.70 5.47
N LYS A 47 15.97 5.68 5.68
CA LYS A 47 16.22 6.87 6.50
C LYS A 47 15.78 6.71 7.94
N VAL A 48 14.91 5.72 8.24
CA VAL A 48 14.43 5.42 9.59
C VAL A 48 15.57 4.76 10.37
N LYS A 49 15.75 5.16 11.63
CA LYS A 49 16.81 4.65 12.51
C LYS A 49 16.23 4.00 13.75
N VAL A 50 16.92 3.00 14.27
CA VAL A 50 16.61 2.41 15.58
C VAL A 50 16.82 3.45 16.68
N GLY A 51 15.92 3.47 17.66
CA GLY A 51 15.94 4.36 18.81
C GLY A 51 15.21 5.69 18.63
N ILE A 52 14.68 5.99 17.44
CA ILE A 52 13.83 7.18 17.24
C ILE A 52 12.38 6.89 17.68
N PRO A 53 11.58 7.92 18.03
CA PRO A 53 10.16 7.76 18.28
C PRO A 53 9.40 7.24 17.06
N LEU A 54 8.42 6.37 17.28
CA LEU A 54 7.57 5.80 16.23
C LEU A 54 6.87 6.88 15.39
N GLU A 55 6.43 7.96 16.02
CA GLU A 55 5.79 9.08 15.32
C GLU A 55 6.76 9.78 14.35
N GLU A 56 8.02 9.95 14.74
CA GLU A 56 9.06 10.49 13.85
C GLU A 56 9.35 9.52 12.70
N ALA A 57 9.36 8.22 12.97
CA ALA A 57 9.51 7.21 11.93
C ALA A 57 8.37 7.29 10.90
N LYS A 58 7.10 7.40 11.34
CA LYS A 58 5.94 7.59 10.46
C LYS A 58 6.06 8.85 9.60
N VAL A 59 6.56 9.93 10.18
CA VAL A 59 6.81 11.19 9.48
C VAL A 59 7.83 10.98 8.35
N ILE A 60 8.97 10.34 8.66
CA ILE A 60 10.02 10.04 7.68
C ILE A 60 9.49 9.15 6.56
N MET A 61 8.62 8.20 6.89
CA MET A 61 7.99 7.30 5.92
C MET A 61 7.01 8.01 4.98
N GLY A 62 6.52 9.20 5.33
CA GLY A 62 5.59 10.00 4.52
C GLY A 62 4.18 10.11 5.10
N GLY A 63 3.96 9.65 6.33
CA GLY A 63 2.64 9.59 6.97
C GLY A 63 2.01 10.93 7.39
N MET A 64 2.69 12.07 7.22
CA MET A 64 2.15 13.37 7.67
C MET A 64 1.11 13.99 6.73
N ASN A 65 0.99 13.54 5.48
CA ASN A 65 -0.12 13.98 4.63
C ASN A 65 -1.36 13.13 4.95
N TYR A 66 -1.99 13.45 6.07
CA TYR A 66 -3.21 12.85 6.63
C TYR A 66 -4.40 12.76 5.66
N ASN A 67 -4.29 13.37 4.47
CA ASN A 67 -5.28 13.35 3.39
C ASN A 67 -5.03 12.28 2.30
N GLU A 68 -3.93 11.52 2.33
CA GLU A 68 -3.63 10.45 1.36
C GLU A 68 -3.91 9.04 1.94
N ASN A 69 -5.06 8.90 2.63
CA ASN A 69 -5.53 7.72 3.37
C ASN A 69 -5.69 6.40 2.59
N GLU A 70 -5.22 6.30 1.36
CA GLU A 70 -5.44 5.07 0.60
C GLU A 70 -4.46 3.95 0.97
N LYS A 71 -3.27 4.26 1.54
CA LYS A 71 -2.22 3.25 1.81
C LYS A 71 -1.28 3.61 2.97
N SER A 72 -1.83 3.98 4.13
CA SER A 72 -1.04 4.55 5.24
C SER A 72 -0.03 3.56 5.82
N TYR A 73 -0.47 2.44 6.41
CA TYR A 73 0.34 1.34 6.96
C TYR A 73 -0.61 0.43 7.77
N ASN A 74 -0.19 -0.80 8.06
CA ASN A 74 -0.93 -1.74 8.91
C ASN A 74 -0.17 -2.00 10.21
N TYR A 75 -0.87 -1.98 11.35
CA TYR A 75 -0.30 -2.41 12.61
C TYR A 75 -0.39 -3.92 12.75
N TRP A 76 0.69 -4.54 13.20
CA TRP A 76 0.75 -5.96 13.48
C TRP A 76 1.29 -6.22 14.88
N THR A 77 0.73 -7.24 15.52
CA THR A 77 1.24 -7.78 16.77
C THR A 77 1.49 -9.27 16.56
N SER A 78 2.73 -9.69 16.69
CA SER A 78 3.09 -11.11 16.69
C SER A 78 2.91 -11.69 18.09
N PHE A 79 2.37 -12.90 18.16
CA PHE A 79 2.12 -13.60 19.41
C PHE A 79 2.97 -14.87 19.49
N GLU A 80 3.62 -15.11 20.63
CA GLU A 80 4.26 -16.37 20.95
C GLU A 80 3.64 -16.95 22.22
N LYS A 81 3.15 -18.19 22.16
CA LYS A 81 2.48 -18.87 23.29
C LYS A 81 1.35 -18.02 23.91
N GLY A 82 0.60 -17.31 23.06
CA GLY A 82 -0.52 -16.45 23.47
C GLY A 82 -0.12 -15.10 24.07
N LYS A 83 1.19 -14.75 24.11
CA LYS A 83 1.68 -13.46 24.60
C LYS A 83 2.22 -12.61 23.44
N PRO A 84 1.94 -11.29 23.41
CA PRO A 84 2.49 -10.42 22.38
C PRO A 84 4.02 -10.33 22.53
N LYS A 85 4.74 -10.49 21.41
CA LYS A 85 6.20 -10.56 21.39
C LYS A 85 6.84 -9.44 20.56
N LYS A 86 6.26 -9.09 19.41
CA LYS A 86 6.70 -7.95 18.59
C LYS A 86 5.52 -7.15 18.10
N TYR A 87 5.70 -5.83 18.08
CA TYR A 87 4.77 -4.87 17.50
C TYR A 87 5.44 -4.23 16.31
N SER A 88 4.71 -4.10 15.21
CA SER A 88 5.24 -3.49 14.00
C SER A 88 4.20 -2.70 13.22
N ILE A 89 4.70 -1.84 12.35
CA ILE A 89 3.96 -1.19 11.27
C ILE A 89 4.53 -1.65 9.95
N ASP A 90 3.64 -2.12 9.09
CA ASP A 90 3.93 -2.64 7.75
C ASP A 90 3.41 -1.68 6.70
N TYR A 91 4.28 -1.25 5.79
CA TYR A 91 3.94 -0.33 4.71
C TYR A 91 3.66 -1.12 3.44
N PRO A 92 2.54 -0.83 2.74
CA PRO A 92 2.16 -1.59 1.57
C PRO A 92 3.18 -1.41 0.45
N THR A 93 3.64 -2.53 -0.08
CA THR A 93 4.53 -2.62 -1.25
C THR A 93 3.77 -3.27 -2.40
N SER A 94 4.13 -2.93 -3.63
CA SER A 94 3.46 -3.44 -4.84
C SER A 94 3.83 -4.90 -5.18
N SER A 95 4.68 -5.55 -4.39
CA SER A 95 5.13 -6.91 -4.63
C SER A 95 5.49 -7.61 -3.32
N SER A 96 5.13 -8.90 -3.22
CA SER A 96 5.45 -9.78 -2.10
C SER A 96 6.95 -10.01 -1.88
N SER A 97 7.81 -9.50 -2.75
CA SER A 97 9.27 -9.58 -2.61
C SER A 97 9.87 -8.34 -1.93
N TYR A 98 9.07 -7.30 -1.73
CA TYR A 98 9.48 -6.08 -1.03
C TYR A 98 8.73 -5.99 0.28
N HIS A 99 9.44 -5.81 1.38
CA HIS A 99 8.86 -5.64 2.71
C HIS A 99 9.49 -4.46 3.40
N THR A 100 8.63 -3.55 3.87
CA THR A 100 9.01 -2.35 4.59
C THR A 100 8.32 -2.36 5.94
N VAL A 101 9.02 -2.83 6.96
CA VAL A 101 8.46 -3.08 8.30
C VAL A 101 9.28 -2.33 9.34
N ILE A 102 8.59 -1.62 10.22
CA ILE A 102 9.19 -0.93 11.36
C ILE A 102 8.67 -1.60 12.63
N TYR A 103 9.56 -2.16 13.43
CA TYR A 103 9.23 -2.71 14.74
C TYR A 103 9.46 -1.67 15.82
N TYR A 104 8.62 -1.71 16.84
CA TYR A 104 8.71 -0.77 17.95
C TYR A 104 8.37 -1.45 19.28
N ASP A 105 8.80 -0.80 20.34
CA ASP A 105 8.42 -1.14 21.70
C ASP A 105 7.19 -0.30 22.08
N PRO A 106 6.05 -0.91 22.46
CA PRO A 106 4.84 -0.19 22.81
C PRO A 106 4.94 0.56 24.15
N GLU A 107 5.86 0.19 25.04
CA GLU A 107 6.02 0.85 26.33
C GLU A 107 6.80 2.16 26.19
N THR A 108 7.88 2.14 25.39
CA THR A 108 8.74 3.31 25.16
C THR A 108 8.34 4.13 23.94
N GLY A 109 7.58 3.54 23.01
CA GLY A 109 7.24 4.15 21.72
C GLY A 109 8.42 4.30 20.77
N LEU A 110 9.54 3.62 21.04
CA LEU A 110 10.77 3.72 20.26
C LEU A 110 10.85 2.61 19.22
N VAL A 111 11.44 2.94 18.06
CA VAL A 111 11.77 1.97 17.03
C VAL A 111 12.87 1.04 17.52
N THR A 112 12.66 -0.26 17.42
CA THR A 112 13.60 -1.30 17.87
C THR A 112 14.31 -1.99 16.71
N GLU A 113 13.66 -2.13 15.57
CA GLU A 113 14.18 -2.81 14.39
C GLU A 113 13.50 -2.22 13.14
N VAL A 114 14.24 -2.17 12.02
CA VAL A 114 13.74 -1.65 10.73
C VAL A 114 14.17 -2.63 9.64
N GLU A 115 13.19 -3.15 8.91
CA GLU A 115 13.39 -4.03 7.77
C GLU A 115 13.02 -3.29 6.48
N CYS A 116 14.02 -2.98 5.66
CA CYS A 116 13.86 -2.40 4.34
C CYS A 116 14.36 -3.41 3.30
N SER A 117 13.56 -4.44 3.02
CA SER A 117 13.98 -5.51 2.11
C SER A 117 13.27 -5.41 0.77
N GLY A 118 14.03 -5.69 -0.27
CA GLY A 118 13.66 -5.65 -1.66
C GLY A 118 14.78 -6.26 -2.47
N PHE A 119 14.46 -7.25 -3.32
CA PHE A 119 15.44 -7.77 -4.28
C PHE A 119 15.74 -6.75 -5.39
#